data_AF-A0A9W6UEV6-F1
#
_entry.id   AF-A0A9W6UEV6-F1
#
_cell.length_a   1.000
_cell.length_b   1.000
_cell.length_c   1.000
_cell.angle_alpha   90.00
_cell.angle_beta   90.00
_cell.angle_gamma   90.00
#
_symmetry.space_group_name_H-M   'P 1'
#
loop_
_entity.id
_entity.type
_entity.pdbx_description
1 polymer ?
#
loop_
_entity_poly.entity_id
_entity_poly.type
_entity_poly.pdbx_seq_one_letter_code
_entity_poly.pdbx_strand_id
1 'polypeptide(L)'
;MADEERRSLQQVVPISDRVRCTDWMELDKAMHGSKGVYGRTVDFFPALFRSADRRVNLNKARDWWKKQESTAAQLADPRQHKYSTGRQRVRHQALGGRGRQLGAHWEWLYPLMLVEF
;
A
#
# COMPACT_ATOMS: atom_id res chain seq x y z
N MET A 1 31.98 -5.39 13.21
CA MET A 1 30.61 -4.86 13.13
C MET A 1 29.76 -5.94 12.49
N ALA A 2 29.31 -6.87 13.34
CA ALA A 2 28.65 -8.11 12.95
C ALA A 2 27.13 -7.95 13.12
N ASP A 3 26.38 -8.58 12.22
CA ASP A 3 24.96 -8.91 12.36
C ASP A 3 23.96 -7.78 12.53
N GLU A 4 24.05 -6.76 11.67
CA GLU A 4 22.83 -6.13 11.17
C GLU A 4 22.29 -6.96 9.99
N GLU A 5 22.15 -8.28 10.18
CA GLU A 5 21.22 -9.08 9.37
C GLU A 5 19.84 -8.52 9.68
N ARG A 6 19.52 -7.47 8.92
CA ARG A 6 18.26 -6.76 8.89
C ARG A 6 17.18 -7.82 8.95
N ARG A 7 16.53 -7.97 10.10
CA ARG A 7 15.25 -8.67 10.19
C ARG A 7 14.39 -8.07 9.10
N SER A 8 14.27 -8.78 7.98
CA SER A 8 13.47 -8.34 6.85
C SER A 8 12.05 -8.34 7.39
N LEU A 9 11.57 -7.17 7.79
CA LEU A 9 10.19 -6.95 8.18
C LEU A 9 9.35 -7.54 7.06
N GLN A 10 8.57 -8.58 7.37
CA GLN A 10 7.69 -9.22 6.41
C GLN A 10 6.85 -8.11 5.75
N GLN A 11 7.09 -7.89 4.46
CA GLN A 11 6.40 -6.83 3.74
C GLN A 11 4.96 -7.28 3.47
N VAL A 12 4.03 -6.73 4.23
CA VAL A 12 2.61 -6.85 3.94
C VAL A 12 2.28 -5.91 2.78
N VAL A 13 1.87 -6.47 1.65
CA VAL A 13 1.40 -5.72 0.48
C VAL A 13 -0.13 -5.60 0.54
N PRO A 14 -0.71 -4.39 0.43
CA PRO A 14 -2.16 -4.18 0.38
C PRO A 14 -2.85 -5.02 -0.70
N ILE A 15 -4.09 -5.42 -0.47
CA ILE A 15 -4.89 -6.18 -1.45
C ILE A 15 -5.06 -5.38 -2.75
N SER A 16 -5.28 -4.07 -2.66
CA SER A 16 -5.41 -3.18 -3.83
C SER A 16 -4.17 -3.21 -4.73
N ASP A 17 -2.98 -3.24 -4.14
CA ASP A 17 -1.72 -3.30 -4.89
C ASP A 17 -1.54 -4.66 -5.56
N ARG A 18 -2.04 -5.74 -4.94
CA ARG A 18 -2.03 -7.07 -5.55
C ARG A 18 -2.95 -7.14 -6.76
N VAL A 19 -4.17 -6.59 -6.64
CA VAL A 19 -5.14 -6.52 -7.75
C VAL A 19 -4.56 -5.70 -8.89
N ARG A 20 -4.00 -4.51 -8.61
CA ARG A 20 -3.32 -3.70 -9.62
C ARG A 20 -2.19 -4.48 -10.33
N CYS A 21 -1.45 -5.30 -9.58
CA CYS A 21 -0.38 -6.13 -10.12
C CYS A 21 -0.93 -7.21 -11.06
N THR A 22 -2.02 -7.88 -10.70
CA THR A 22 -2.66 -8.90 -11.54
C THR A 22 -3.36 -8.31 -12.76
N ASP A 23 -4.01 -7.16 -12.63
CA ASP A 23 -4.60 -6.45 -13.79
C ASP A 23 -3.52 -6.06 -14.80
N TRP A 24 -2.37 -5.58 -14.29
CA TRP A 24 -1.21 -5.28 -15.15
C TRP A 24 -0.66 -6.53 -15.83
N MET A 25 -0.56 -7.67 -15.12
CA MET A 25 -0.13 -8.94 -15.71
C MET A 25 -1.05 -9.39 -16.85
N GLU A 26 -2.36 -9.19 -16.72
CA GLU A 26 -3.33 -9.54 -17.75
C GLU A 26 -3.12 -8.71 -19.02
N LEU A 27 -2.94 -7.39 -18.86
CA LEU A 27 -2.62 -6.49 -19.97
C LEU A 27 -1.27 -6.82 -20.61
N ASP A 28 -0.21 -7.03 -19.82
CA ASP A 28 1.12 -7.40 -20.31
C ASP A 28 1.09 -8.74 -21.06
N LYS A 29 0.35 -9.72 -20.55
CA LYS A 29 0.14 -11.01 -21.22
C LYS A 29 -0.54 -10.84 -22.58
N ALA A 30 -1.51 -9.94 -22.70
CA ALA A 30 -2.19 -9.66 -23.96
C ALA A 30 -1.24 -8.99 -24.98
N MET A 31 -0.36 -8.09 -24.52
CA MET A 31 0.56 -7.35 -25.40
C MET A 31 1.82 -8.13 -25.79
N HIS A 32 2.37 -8.93 -24.87
CA HIS A 32 3.70 -9.54 -25.01
C HIS A 32 3.69 -11.06 -24.90
N GLY A 33 2.50 -11.65 -24.75
CA GLY A 33 2.33 -13.09 -24.58
C GLY A 33 2.62 -13.57 -23.15
N SER A 34 2.29 -14.83 -22.89
CA SER A 34 2.35 -15.45 -21.55
C SER A 34 3.76 -15.72 -21.04
N LYS A 35 4.74 -15.82 -21.93
CA LYS A 35 6.11 -16.18 -21.55
C LYS A 35 6.77 -15.01 -20.83
N GLY A 36 7.23 -15.25 -19.59
CA GLY A 36 8.01 -14.29 -18.82
C GLY A 36 7.22 -13.19 -18.12
N VAL A 37 5.88 -13.22 -18.14
CA VAL A 37 5.00 -12.21 -17.51
C VAL A 37 5.40 -11.93 -16.06
N TYR A 38 5.63 -12.98 -15.25
CA TYR A 38 6.01 -12.80 -13.84
C TYR A 38 7.35 -12.07 -13.66
N GLY A 39 8.31 -12.31 -14.57
CA GLY A 39 9.59 -11.62 -14.55
C GLY A 39 9.42 -10.14 -14.86
N ARG A 40 8.69 -9.82 -15.94
CA ARG A 40 8.37 -8.44 -16.31
C ARG A 40 7.58 -7.72 -15.21
N THR A 41 6.67 -8.42 -14.54
CA THR A 41 5.91 -7.86 -13.41
C THR A 41 6.83 -7.49 -12.25
N VAL A 42 7.74 -8.39 -11.86
CA VAL A 42 8.69 -8.13 -10.77
C VAL A 42 9.58 -6.93 -11.12
N ASP A 43 10.00 -6.83 -12.38
CA ASP A 43 10.84 -5.75 -12.88
C ASP A 43 10.07 -4.41 -12.97
N PHE A 44 8.76 -4.45 -13.28
CA PHE A 44 7.89 -3.27 -13.35
C PHE A 44 7.46 -2.76 -11.97
N PHE A 45 7.24 -3.64 -10.99
CA PHE A 45 6.83 -3.29 -9.63
C PHE A 45 7.89 -3.64 -8.56
N PRO A 46 9.14 -3.17 -8.66
CA PRO A 46 10.22 -3.59 -7.76
C PRO A 46 9.93 -3.28 -6.28
N ALA A 47 9.16 -2.21 -6.02
CA ALA A 47 8.77 -1.82 -4.66
C ALA A 47 7.87 -2.86 -3.95
N LEU A 48 7.14 -3.71 -4.69
CA LEU A 48 6.24 -4.74 -4.16
C LEU A 48 6.94 -6.10 -3.95
N PHE A 49 8.14 -6.25 -4.55
CA PHE A 49 8.93 -7.48 -4.61
C PHE A 49 10.33 -7.25 -4.04
N ARG A 50 10.42 -7.04 -2.72
CA ARG A 50 11.67 -6.66 -2.03
C ARG A 50 12.57 -7.81 -1.57
N SER A 51 12.27 -9.06 -1.95
CA SER A 51 13.17 -10.17 -1.59
C SER A 51 14.47 -10.06 -2.37
N ALA A 52 15.60 -10.32 -1.71
CA ALA A 52 16.90 -10.44 -2.37
C ALA A 52 16.95 -11.66 -3.31
N ASP A 53 16.21 -12.73 -3.00
CA ASP A 53 16.08 -13.89 -3.87
C ASP A 53 15.01 -13.63 -4.95
N ARG A 54 15.45 -13.51 -6.21
CA ARG A 54 14.57 -13.31 -7.36
C ARG A 54 13.56 -14.44 -7.52
N ARG A 55 13.90 -15.68 -7.15
CA ARG A 55 12.98 -16.82 -7.20
C ARG A 55 11.79 -16.65 -6.25
N VAL A 56 12.02 -16.08 -5.07
CA VAL A 56 10.94 -15.76 -4.11
C VAL A 56 9.98 -14.75 -4.70
N ASN A 57 10.50 -13.69 -5.34
CA ASN A 57 9.68 -12.67 -6.00
C ASN A 57 8.84 -13.26 -7.14
N LEU A 58 9.44 -14.11 -7.97
CA LEU A 58 8.73 -14.80 -9.07
C LEU A 58 7.63 -15.73 -8.55
N ASN A 59 7.90 -16.49 -7.48
CA ASN A 59 6.90 -17.35 -6.86
C ASN A 59 5.75 -16.54 -6.25
N LYS A 60 6.05 -15.38 -5.66
CA LYS A 60 5.06 -14.45 -5.12
C LYS A 60 4.17 -13.88 -6.22
N ALA A 61 4.75 -13.44 -7.34
CA ALA A 61 3.99 -12.97 -8.50
C ALA A 61 3.06 -14.06 -9.06
N ARG A 62 3.59 -15.30 -9.17
CA ARG A 62 2.80 -16.46 -9.59
C ARG A 62 1.66 -16.79 -8.62
N ASP A 63 1.91 -16.71 -7.32
CA ASP A 63 0.89 -16.95 -6.29
C ASP A 63 -0.25 -15.92 -6.37
N TRP A 64 0.08 -14.65 -6.58
CA TRP A 64 -0.91 -13.60 -6.78
C TRP A 64 -1.76 -13.84 -8.02
N TRP A 65 -1.14 -14.17 -9.15
CA TRP A 65 -1.87 -14.51 -10.37
C TRP A 65 -2.83 -15.69 -10.16
N LYS A 66 -2.39 -16.77 -9.50
CA LYS A 66 -3.25 -17.92 -9.17
C LYS A 66 -4.44 -17.56 -8.29
N LYS A 67 -4.30 -16.53 -7.45
CA LYS A 67 -5.31 -16.08 -6.49
C LYS A 67 -6.02 -14.79 -6.94
N GLN A 68 -5.90 -14.41 -8.22
CA GLN A 68 -6.38 -13.11 -8.68
C GLN A 68 -7.88 -12.93 -8.46
N GLU A 69 -8.70 -13.94 -8.78
CA GLU A 69 -10.15 -13.88 -8.63
C GLU A 69 -10.57 -13.76 -7.16
N SER A 70 -9.97 -14.55 -6.28
CA SER A 70 -10.26 -14.47 -4.84
C SER A 70 -9.78 -13.16 -4.22
N THR A 71 -8.66 -12.62 -4.69
CA THR A 71 -8.11 -11.33 -4.24
C THR A 71 -8.99 -10.17 -4.72
N ALA A 72 -9.50 -10.21 -5.95
CA ALA A 72 -10.44 -9.23 -6.49
C ALA A 72 -11.77 -9.27 -5.72
N ALA A 73 -12.30 -10.47 -5.45
CA ALA A 73 -13.50 -10.65 -4.64
C ALA A 73 -13.31 -10.10 -3.21
N GLN A 74 -12.15 -10.32 -2.59
CA GLN A 74 -11.81 -9.73 -1.29
C GLN A 74 -11.78 -8.20 -1.35
N LEU A 75 -11.24 -7.60 -2.41
CA LEU A 75 -11.21 -6.15 -2.56
C LEU A 75 -12.61 -5.54 -2.69
N ALA A 76 -13.52 -6.26 -3.36
CA ALA A 76 -14.91 -5.85 -3.55
C ALA A 76 -15.78 -6.00 -2.29
N ASP A 77 -15.34 -6.77 -1.28
CA ASP A 77 -16.07 -6.93 -0.02
C ASP A 77 -16.07 -5.60 0.77
N PRO A 78 -17.24 -5.00 1.03
CA PRO A 78 -17.35 -3.75 1.78
C PRO A 78 -16.77 -3.81 3.19
N ARG A 79 -16.64 -5.01 3.77
CA ARG A 79 -16.01 -5.22 5.08
C ARG A 79 -14.51 -4.88 5.07
N GLN A 80 -13.84 -5.00 3.92
CA GLN A 80 -12.43 -4.64 3.74
C GLN A 80 -12.23 -3.12 3.54
N HIS A 81 -13.25 -2.39 3.06
CA HIS A 81 -13.19 -0.93 2.88
C HIS A 81 -13.01 -0.15 4.18
N LYS A 82 -13.26 -0.78 5.34
CA LYS A 82 -12.97 -0.22 6.67
C LYS A 82 -11.49 0.12 6.86
N TYR A 83 -10.59 -0.54 6.11
CA TYR A 83 -9.14 -0.30 6.16
C TYR A 83 -8.58 0.33 4.88
N SER A 84 -9.34 0.36 3.78
CA SER A 84 -8.89 0.90 2.49
C SER A 84 -9.18 2.39 2.29
N THR A 85 -10.03 2.99 3.13
CA THR A 85 -10.28 4.44 3.13
C THR A 85 -9.19 5.18 3.90
N GLY A 86 -7.94 4.97 3.49
CA GLY A 86 -6.88 5.95 3.67
C GLY A 86 -7.12 7.14 2.75
N ARG A 87 -8.30 7.79 2.81
CA ARG A 87 -8.38 9.21 2.47
C ARG A 87 -7.29 9.83 3.32
N GLN A 88 -6.29 10.40 2.66
CA GLN A 88 -5.23 11.22 3.22
C GLN A 88 -5.77 11.84 4.51
N ARG A 89 -5.38 11.27 5.66
CA ARG A 89 -5.76 11.83 6.96
C ARG A 89 -4.95 13.11 7.03
N VAL A 90 -5.44 14.15 6.36
CA VAL A 90 -5.20 15.50 6.80
C VAL A 90 -5.72 15.47 8.23
N ARG A 91 -4.78 15.39 9.17
CA ARG A 91 -5.09 15.50 10.59
C ARG A 91 -5.56 16.93 10.77
N HIS A 92 -6.83 17.19 10.50
CA HIS A 92 -7.52 18.33 11.08
C HIS A 92 -7.58 18.04 12.58
N GLN A 93 -6.54 18.41 13.31
CA GLN A 93 -6.68 18.69 14.73
C GLN A 93 -7.45 20.00 14.85
N ALA A 94 -8.71 19.99 14.41
CA ALA A 94 -9.62 21.11 14.55
C ALA A 94 -10.74 20.65 15.47
N LEU A 95 -10.61 21.09 16.73
CA LEU A 95 -11.68 21.46 17.64
C LEU A 95 -12.88 20.51 17.72
N GLY A 96 -12.66 19.31 18.28
CA GLY A 96 -13.78 18.45 18.69
C GLY A 96 -13.38 17.14 19.36
N GLY A 97 -12.12 16.98 19.77
CA GLY A 97 -11.61 15.76 20.38
C GLY A 97 -11.02 16.00 21.75
N ARG A 98 -11.01 14.94 22.58
CA ARG A 98 -10.42 14.82 23.92
C ARG A 98 -8.88 15.04 23.94
N GLY A 99 -8.41 16.17 23.43
CA GLY A 99 -7.06 16.68 23.65
C GLY A 99 -7.06 17.65 24.84
N ARG A 100 -5.89 17.88 25.44
CA ARG A 100 -5.74 18.95 26.44
C ARG A 100 -6.23 20.25 25.81
N GLN A 101 -7.19 20.91 26.47
CA GLN A 101 -7.57 22.28 26.13
C GLN A 101 -6.31 23.13 26.14
N LEU A 102 -5.99 23.75 25.01
CA LEU A 102 -5.05 24.85 24.97
C LEU A 102 -5.57 25.90 25.97
N GLY A 103 -4.75 26.29 26.94
CA GLY A 103 -5.17 27.31 27.90
C GLY A 103 -5.53 28.59 27.15
N ALA A 104 -6.47 29.38 27.69
CA ALA A 104 -7.03 30.58 27.06
C ALA A 104 -5.98 31.57 26.48
N HIS A 105 -4.75 31.54 27.00
CA HIS A 105 -3.61 32.31 26.48
C HIS A 105 -3.10 31.89 25.09
N TRP A 106 -3.59 30.78 24.52
CA TRP A 106 -3.25 30.31 23.17
C TRP A 106 -4.38 30.49 22.14
N GLU A 107 -5.56 30.98 22.54
CA GLU A 107 -6.70 31.15 21.61
C GLU A 107 -6.41 32.17 20.50
N TRP A 108 -5.59 33.19 20.77
CA TRP A 108 -5.20 34.21 19.79
C TRP A 108 -4.35 33.67 18.63
N LEU A 109 -3.70 32.51 18.81
CA LEU A 109 -2.83 31.91 17.81
C LEU A 109 -3.63 31.18 16.71
N TYR A 110 -4.84 30.73 17.04
CA TYR A 110 -5.65 29.89 16.15
C TYR A 110 -6.07 30.59 14.84
N PRO A 111 -6.50 31.87 14.84
CA PRO A 111 -6.82 32.59 13.60
C PRO A 111 -5.59 32.83 12.72
N LEU A 112 -4.40 33.03 13.31
CA LEU A 112 -3.15 33.27 12.58
C LEU A 112 -2.67 32.02 11.84
N MET A 113 -2.83 30.85 12.44
CA MET A 113 -2.49 29.57 11.79
C MET A 113 -3.42 29.21 10.63
N LEU A 114 -4.63 29.79 10.56
CA LEU A 114 -5.59 29.56 9.49
C LEU A 114 -5.31 30.37 8.21
N VAL A 115 -4.45 31.39 8.28
CA VAL A 115 -4.14 32.28 7.13
C VAL A 115 -3.04 31.70 6.23
N GLU A 116 -2.23 30.76 6.72
CA GLU A 116 -1.12 30.17 5.96
C GLU A 116 -1.49 28.90 5.14
N PHE A 117 -2.76 28.51 5.10
CA PHE A 117 -3.28 27.38 4.31
C PHE A 117 -4.44 27.80 3.41
#